data_AF-A0A484NIQ2-F1
#
_entry.id   AF-A0A484NIQ2-F1
#
_cell.length_a   1.000
_cell.length_b   1.000
_cell.length_c   1.000
_cell.angle_alpha   90.00
_cell.angle_beta   90.00
_cell.angle_gamma   90.00
#
_symmetry.space_group_name_H-M   'P 1'
#
loop_
_entity.id
_entity.type
_entity.pdbx_description
1 polymer ?
#
loop_
_entity_poly.entity_id
_entity_poly.type
_entity_poly.pdbx_seq_one_letter_code
_entity_poly.pdbx_strand_id
1 'polypeptide(L)'
;MASSSSSQQSMMMMISFFFLSVLLLFSLQLPTVSSKLHILESAKAEGAVCLDGSAPAYDLEVAQGHGDKRNWVIYLQGAGWCLNSTIYQAKDNSIESCRSRAASRFGSSRYMNASVFGHFFGAHSNETYFYKWNRVIVRYCDGCSFAGDADKPDPVTKLYYRGARIFRAVVRDLMARGMEDSSNVLLAGGSSGGLAVMIHCDGFRRMFSIENIIRTELE
;
A
#
# COMPACT_ATOMS: atom_id res chain seq x y z
N MET A 1 57.11 32.32 -5.66
CA MET A 1 56.41 31.83 -4.44
C MET A 1 54.88 32.06 -4.44
N ALA A 2 54.24 32.44 -5.55
CA ALA A 2 52.80 32.74 -5.59
C ALA A 2 51.90 31.60 -6.15
N SER A 3 52.47 30.53 -6.72
CA SER A 3 51.69 29.44 -7.33
C SER A 3 51.23 28.37 -6.34
N SER A 4 51.90 28.21 -5.20
CA SER A 4 51.51 27.22 -4.19
C SER A 4 50.23 27.63 -3.45
N SER A 5 50.02 28.92 -3.21
CA SER A 5 48.85 29.41 -2.46
C SER A 5 47.53 29.27 -3.23
N SER A 6 47.51 29.50 -4.56
CA SER A 6 46.27 29.35 -5.35
C SER A 6 45.85 27.89 -5.51
N SER A 7 46.83 26.98 -5.60
CA SER A 7 46.58 25.54 -5.63
C SER A 7 45.99 25.03 -4.31
N GLN A 8 46.50 25.52 -3.17
CA GLN A 8 45.99 25.18 -1.85
C GLN A 8 44.58 25.76 -1.62
N GLN A 9 44.31 26.99 -2.05
CA GLN A 9 42.98 27.58 -1.97
C GLN A 9 41.94 26.82 -2.82
N SER A 10 42.30 26.43 -4.05
CA SER A 10 41.41 25.63 -4.90
C SER A 10 41.10 24.27 -4.29
N MET A 11 42.11 23.60 -3.71
CA MET A 11 41.93 22.32 -3.03
C MET A 11 41.03 22.41 -1.80
N MET A 12 41.20 23.45 -0.96
CA MET A 12 40.35 23.68 0.20
C MET A 12 38.89 23.99 -0.17
N MET A 13 38.69 24.71 -1.28
CA MET A 13 37.35 25.02 -1.78
C MET A 13 36.63 23.77 -2.28
N MET A 14 37.32 22.89 -3.03
CA MET A 14 36.77 21.60 -3.48
C MET A 14 36.40 20.69 -2.30
N ILE A 15 37.24 20.63 -1.27
CA ILE A 15 36.97 19.85 -0.04
C ILE A 15 35.72 20.38 0.66
N SER A 16 35.59 21.71 0.76
CA SER A 16 34.42 22.35 1.39
C SER A 16 33.12 22.06 0.62
N PHE A 17 33.14 22.10 -0.72
CA PHE A 17 31.99 21.72 -1.54
C PHE A 17 31.63 20.24 -1.43
N PHE A 18 32.64 19.36 -1.31
CA PHE A 18 32.40 17.95 -1.07
C PHE A 18 31.72 17.72 0.28
N PHE A 19 32.20 18.33 1.36
CA PHE A 19 31.56 18.20 2.67
C PHE A 19 30.16 18.84 2.71
N LEU A 20 29.96 19.98 2.06
CA LEU A 20 28.65 20.64 2.01
C LEU A 20 27.65 19.79 1.21
N SER A 21 28.07 19.16 0.11
CA SER A 21 27.19 18.27 -0.68
C SER A 21 26.87 16.97 0.06
N VAL A 22 27.83 16.39 0.78
CA VAL A 22 27.60 15.22 1.65
C VAL A 22 26.66 15.58 2.81
N LEU A 23 26.83 16.74 3.45
CA LEU A 23 25.91 17.24 4.49
C LEU A 23 24.51 17.48 3.96
N LEU A 24 24.37 18.06 2.75
CA LEU A 24 23.08 18.27 2.09
C LEU A 24 22.40 16.93 1.78
N LEU A 25 23.13 15.94 1.27
CA LEU A 25 22.65 14.58 0.98
C LEU A 25 22.22 13.83 2.25
N PHE A 26 22.96 14.01 3.36
CA PHE A 26 22.60 13.44 4.65
C PHE A 26 21.34 14.12 5.23
N SER A 27 21.20 15.43 5.03
CA SER A 27 20.01 16.20 5.44
C SER A 27 18.77 15.88 4.60
N LEU A 28 18.94 15.34 3.39
CA LEU A 28 17.88 14.90 2.48
C LEU A 28 17.39 13.47 2.76
N GLN A 29 17.97 12.76 3.74
CA GLN A 29 17.43 11.47 4.17
C GLN A 29 16.11 11.71 4.90
N LEU A 30 15.01 11.67 4.14
CA LEU A 30 13.68 11.56 4.73
C LEU A 30 13.66 10.28 5.57
N PRO A 31 13.34 10.36 6.87
CA PRO A 31 13.19 9.18 7.70
C PRO A 31 12.04 8.35 7.14
N THR A 32 12.41 7.30 6.42
CA THR A 32 11.47 6.39 5.78
C THR A 32 11.32 5.17 6.68
N VAL A 33 10.08 4.81 7.00
CA VAL A 33 9.83 3.58 7.75
C VAL A 33 9.71 2.44 6.76
N SER A 34 10.58 1.45 6.90
CA SER A 34 10.44 0.19 6.17
C SER A 34 9.30 -0.61 6.79
N SER A 35 8.17 -0.68 6.10
CA SER A 35 7.06 -1.55 6.49
C SER A 35 7.42 -3.02 6.29
N LYS A 36 6.68 -3.93 6.92
CA LYS A 36 6.83 -5.36 6.66
C LYS A 36 5.77 -5.81 5.66
N LEU A 37 6.20 -6.40 4.54
CA LEU A 37 5.29 -7.07 3.61
C LEU A 37 4.85 -8.42 4.18
N HIS A 38 3.55 -8.64 4.25
CA HIS A 38 2.93 -9.89 4.64
C HIS A 38 2.23 -10.52 3.43
N ILE A 39 2.72 -11.67 2.97
CA ILE A 39 2.02 -12.51 1.99
C ILE A 39 1.07 -13.44 2.75
N LEU A 40 -0.22 -13.34 2.49
CA LEU A 40 -1.26 -14.06 3.23
C LEU A 40 -1.59 -15.40 2.55
N GLU A 41 -0.66 -16.36 2.61
CA GLU A 41 -0.82 -17.67 1.94
C GLU A 41 -2.08 -18.44 2.38
N SER A 42 -2.49 -18.29 3.64
CA SER A 42 -3.71 -18.92 4.18
C SER A 42 -4.99 -18.50 3.42
N ALA A 43 -5.02 -17.28 2.88
CA ALA A 43 -6.18 -16.74 2.16
C ALA A 43 -6.50 -17.52 0.87
N LYS A 44 -5.52 -18.24 0.31
CA LYS A 44 -5.73 -19.07 -0.89
C LYS A 44 -6.74 -20.18 -0.67
N ALA A 45 -6.80 -20.74 0.55
CA ALA A 45 -7.78 -21.76 0.92
C ALA A 45 -9.22 -21.25 0.81
N GLU A 46 -9.42 -19.93 0.91
CA GLU A 46 -10.70 -19.25 0.80
C GLU A 46 -10.94 -18.70 -0.62
N GLY A 47 -10.04 -19.05 -1.55
CA GLY A 47 -10.06 -18.58 -2.92
C GLY A 47 -9.64 -17.11 -3.09
N ALA A 48 -9.18 -16.42 -2.06
CA ALA A 48 -8.64 -15.06 -2.18
C ALA A 48 -7.26 -15.12 -2.81
N VAL A 49 -7.17 -14.74 -4.09
CA VAL A 49 -5.95 -14.76 -4.89
C VAL A 49 -5.87 -13.55 -5.80
N CYS A 50 -4.66 -13.11 -6.10
CA CYS A 50 -4.35 -12.10 -7.11
C CYS A 50 -4.70 -12.60 -8.52
N LEU A 51 -4.61 -11.73 -9.54
CA LEU A 51 -4.90 -12.05 -10.94
C LEU A 51 -4.21 -13.34 -11.42
N ASP A 52 -2.94 -13.55 -11.05
CA ASP A 52 -2.14 -14.74 -11.45
C ASP A 52 -2.34 -15.97 -10.55
N GLY A 53 -3.18 -15.90 -9.52
CA GLY A 53 -3.40 -16.96 -8.54
C GLY A 53 -2.46 -16.95 -7.32
N SER A 54 -1.53 -16.00 -7.21
CA SER A 54 -0.72 -15.82 -6.00
C SER A 54 -1.57 -15.37 -4.80
N ALA A 55 -1.07 -15.58 -3.58
CA ALA A 55 -1.72 -15.06 -2.38
C ALA A 55 -1.75 -13.53 -2.37
N PRO A 56 -2.78 -12.90 -1.76
CA PRO A 56 -2.78 -11.46 -1.54
C PRO A 56 -1.72 -11.04 -0.52
N ALA A 57 -1.46 -9.74 -0.47
CA ALA A 57 -0.48 -9.18 0.45
C ALA A 57 -0.95 -7.85 1.05
N TYR A 58 -0.35 -7.49 2.18
CA TYR A 58 -0.47 -6.17 2.77
C TYR A 58 0.85 -5.80 3.44
N ASP A 59 1.18 -4.52 3.42
CA ASP A 59 2.25 -3.97 4.25
C ASP A 59 1.68 -3.59 5.61
N LEU A 60 2.37 -3.92 6.69
CA LEU A 60 1.99 -3.54 8.05
C LEU A 60 3.18 -2.95 8.79
N GLU A 61 2.90 -1.85 9.47
CA GLU A 61 3.72 -1.34 10.55
C GLU A 61 2.87 -1.24 11.82
N VAL A 62 3.31 -1.92 12.87
CA VAL A 62 2.64 -1.92 14.18
C VAL A 62 3.04 -0.66 14.95
N ALA A 63 2.08 -0.04 15.64
CA ALA A 63 2.34 1.11 16.50
C ALA A 63 3.43 0.81 17.54
N GLN A 64 4.47 1.66 17.59
CA GLN A 64 5.61 1.50 18.50
C GLN A 64 5.43 2.29 19.82
N GLY A 65 6.10 1.84 20.89
CA GLY A 65 6.18 2.53 22.18
C GLY A 65 4.83 2.67 22.91
N HIS A 66 4.56 3.87 23.45
CA HIS A 66 3.25 4.30 23.98
C HIS A 66 2.24 4.67 22.87
N GLY A 67 2.48 4.24 21.63
CA GLY A 67 1.52 4.41 20.53
C GLY A 67 0.17 3.78 20.86
N ASP A 68 -0.89 4.36 20.33
CA ASP A 68 -2.25 3.89 20.60
C ASP A 68 -2.54 2.67 19.73
N LYS A 69 -2.15 1.49 20.23
CA LYS A 69 -2.28 0.18 19.56
C LYS A 69 -3.73 -0.18 19.21
N ARG A 70 -4.70 0.57 19.75
CA ARG A 70 -6.13 0.42 19.47
C ARG A 70 -6.57 1.21 18.24
N ASN A 71 -5.69 2.01 17.63
CA ASN A 71 -6.02 2.79 16.45
C ASN A 71 -5.35 2.24 15.18
N TRP A 72 -6.13 2.15 14.11
CA TRP A 72 -5.72 1.53 12.85
C TRP A 72 -6.05 2.39 11.66
N VAL A 73 -5.10 2.54 10.73
CA VAL A 73 -5.38 3.07 9.39
C VAL A 73 -5.14 1.98 8.36
N ILE A 74 -6.21 1.62 7.65
CA ILE A 74 -6.22 0.60 6.61
C ILE A 74 -6.37 1.31 5.27
N TYR A 75 -5.34 1.26 4.44
CA TYR A 75 -5.35 1.91 3.15
C TYR A 75 -5.39 0.91 2.00
N LEU A 76 -6.39 1.05 1.15
CA LEU A 76 -6.52 0.27 -0.07
C LEU A 76 -5.70 0.93 -1.18
N GLN A 77 -4.63 0.26 -1.61
CA GLN A 77 -3.80 0.73 -2.72
C GLN A 77 -4.62 0.83 -4.01
N GLY A 78 -4.40 1.91 -4.78
CA GLY A 78 -4.87 2.03 -6.15
C GLY A 78 -3.78 1.76 -7.19
N ALA A 79 -4.22 1.38 -8.39
CA ALA A 79 -3.36 1.23 -9.58
C ALA A 79 -4.18 1.23 -10.89
N GLY A 80 -5.34 1.89 -10.90
CA GLY A 80 -6.29 1.85 -12.01
C GLY A 80 -6.87 0.45 -12.25
N TRP A 81 -7.40 0.23 -13.45
CA TRP A 81 -8.10 -0.99 -13.85
C TRP A 81 -7.48 -1.61 -15.08
N CYS A 82 -7.67 -2.92 -15.23
CA CYS A 82 -7.29 -3.64 -16.42
C CYS A 82 -8.54 -4.21 -17.06
N LEU A 83 -8.51 -4.36 -18.37
CA LEU A 83 -9.58 -5.01 -19.10
C LEU A 83 -9.15 -6.40 -19.54
N ASN A 84 -10.13 -7.30 -19.63
CA ASN A 84 -9.96 -8.58 -20.29
C ASN A 84 -9.92 -8.37 -21.81
N SER A 85 -8.86 -7.71 -22.28
CA SER A 85 -8.59 -7.51 -23.69
C SER A 85 -7.27 -8.19 -24.02
N THR A 86 -7.32 -9.13 -24.96
CA THR A 86 -6.14 -9.72 -25.61
C THR A 86 -5.62 -8.84 -26.75
N ILE A 87 -6.35 -7.80 -27.14
CA ILE A 87 -6.15 -7.10 -28.43
C ILE A 87 -5.87 -5.59 -28.23
N TYR A 88 -6.39 -4.97 -27.17
CA TYR A 88 -6.32 -3.53 -26.99
C TYR A 88 -5.48 -3.14 -25.78
N GLN A 89 -4.31 -2.59 -26.07
CA GLN A 89 -3.59 -1.67 -25.21
C GLN A 89 -3.69 -0.29 -25.85
N ALA A 90 -4.24 0.68 -25.14
CA ALA A 90 -4.24 2.04 -25.66
C ALA A 90 -2.76 2.51 -25.80
N LYS A 91 -2.42 3.23 -26.87
CA LYS A 91 -1.03 3.66 -27.12
C LYS A 91 -0.46 4.53 -26.00
N ASP A 92 -1.33 5.19 -25.24
CA ASP A 92 -1.02 6.01 -24.07
C ASP A 92 -1.08 5.22 -22.74
N ASN A 93 -1.27 3.90 -22.80
CA ASN A 93 -1.47 2.99 -21.66
C ASN A 93 -2.68 3.32 -20.77
N SER A 94 -3.65 4.11 -21.24
CA SER A 94 -4.90 4.37 -20.51
C SER A 94 -5.76 3.12 -20.30
N ILE A 95 -5.58 2.12 -21.17
CA ILE A 95 -6.21 0.80 -21.08
C ILE A 95 -5.12 -0.27 -21.05
N GLU A 96 -5.01 -0.98 -19.93
CA GLU A 96 -4.05 -2.08 -19.75
C GLU A 96 -4.76 -3.43 -19.84
N SER A 97 -4.09 -4.41 -20.46
CA SER A 97 -4.55 -5.80 -20.47
C SER A 97 -4.33 -6.45 -19.10
N CYS A 98 -5.35 -7.13 -18.56
CA CYS A 98 -5.20 -7.87 -17.30
C CYS A 98 -4.14 -8.97 -17.39
N ARG A 99 -3.92 -9.54 -18.59
CA ARG A 99 -2.86 -10.54 -18.82
C ARG A 99 -1.48 -9.93 -18.62
N SER A 100 -1.25 -8.73 -19.15
CA SER A 100 0.00 -8.00 -18.91
C SER A 100 0.15 -7.66 -17.43
N ARG A 101 -0.92 -7.15 -16.82
CA ARG A 101 -0.91 -6.74 -15.41
C ARG A 101 -0.60 -7.89 -14.45
N ALA A 102 -1.10 -9.10 -14.74
CA ALA A 102 -0.82 -10.30 -13.96
C ALA A 102 0.68 -10.60 -13.84
N ALA A 103 1.50 -10.15 -14.79
CA ALA A 103 2.96 -10.28 -14.76
C ALA A 103 3.66 -9.09 -14.06
N SER A 104 2.95 -8.32 -13.23
CA SER A 104 3.47 -7.17 -12.50
C SER A 104 3.09 -7.20 -11.02
N ARG A 105 3.68 -6.30 -10.24
CA ARG A 105 3.35 -6.10 -8.81
C ARG A 105 1.89 -5.70 -8.54
N PHE A 106 1.12 -5.34 -9.58
CA PHE A 106 -0.30 -4.98 -9.49
C PHE A 106 -1.24 -6.10 -9.92
N GLY A 107 -0.71 -7.28 -10.23
CA GLY A 107 -1.49 -8.48 -10.53
C GLY A 107 -0.93 -9.77 -9.91
N SER A 108 0.25 -9.70 -9.30
CA SER A 108 0.86 -10.83 -8.58
C SER A 108 1.71 -10.34 -7.42
N SER A 109 1.57 -11.01 -6.28
CA SER A 109 2.39 -10.76 -5.10
C SER A 109 3.83 -11.26 -5.24
N ARG A 110 4.11 -12.11 -6.25
CA ARG A 110 5.47 -12.59 -6.57
C ARG A 110 6.42 -11.47 -6.97
N TYR A 111 5.89 -10.33 -7.39
CA TYR A 111 6.66 -9.15 -7.80
C TYR A 111 6.54 -7.99 -6.81
N MET A 112 5.99 -8.22 -5.62
CA MET A 112 5.87 -7.18 -4.59
C MET A 112 7.09 -7.14 -3.69
N ASN A 113 7.63 -5.94 -3.50
CA ASN A 113 8.54 -5.62 -2.41
C ASN A 113 7.78 -4.84 -1.34
N ALA A 114 8.35 -4.82 -0.13
CA ALA A 114 7.82 -4.02 0.97
C ALA A 114 7.69 -2.54 0.57
N SER A 115 6.57 -1.94 0.94
CA SER A 115 6.37 -0.51 0.70
C SER A 115 7.20 0.32 1.67
N VAL A 116 7.70 1.44 1.18
CA VAL A 116 8.32 2.46 2.02
C VAL A 116 7.22 3.39 2.50
N PHE A 117 7.07 3.52 3.82
CA PHE A 117 6.06 4.40 4.42
C PHE A 117 6.62 5.82 4.57
N GLY A 118 5.79 6.80 4.19
CA GLY A 118 6.08 8.23 4.26
C GLY A 118 4.80 9.04 4.07
N HIS A 119 4.88 10.35 4.30
CA HIS A 119 3.74 11.28 4.22
C HIS A 119 2.54 10.79 5.04
N PHE A 120 1.44 10.37 4.38
CA PHE A 120 0.24 9.86 5.03
C PHE A 120 0.53 8.69 6.00
N PHE A 121 1.57 7.89 5.72
CA PHE A 121 2.08 6.81 6.58
C PHE A 121 3.39 7.15 7.30
N GLY A 122 3.74 8.44 7.38
CA GLY A 122 4.98 8.93 7.97
C GLY A 122 5.18 8.50 9.43
N ALA A 123 6.45 8.49 9.85
CA ALA A 123 6.85 8.11 11.20
C ALA A 123 6.68 9.23 12.22
N HIS A 124 6.49 10.47 11.74
CA HIS A 124 6.59 11.66 12.55
C HIS A 124 5.29 12.47 12.59
N SER A 125 5.06 13.16 13.70
CA SER A 125 3.87 13.96 13.95
C SER A 125 3.72 15.17 13.02
N ASN A 126 4.83 15.66 12.45
CA ASN A 126 4.82 16.74 11.45
C ASN A 126 4.47 16.24 10.04
N GLU A 127 4.49 14.93 9.79
CA GLU A 127 4.14 14.34 8.50
C GLU A 127 2.68 13.88 8.47
N THR A 128 2.21 13.25 9.56
CA THR A 128 0.86 12.69 9.63
C THR A 128 0.33 12.58 11.04
N TYR A 129 -0.99 12.71 11.18
CA TYR A 129 -1.70 12.43 12.43
C TYR A 129 -1.60 10.95 12.83
N PHE A 130 -1.46 10.05 11.85
CA PHE A 130 -1.46 8.60 12.04
C PHE A 130 -0.09 8.02 12.46
N TYR A 131 0.88 8.87 12.78
CA TYR A 131 2.26 8.47 13.08
C TYR A 131 2.40 7.55 14.31
N LYS A 132 1.36 7.45 15.15
CA LYS A 132 1.27 6.54 16.31
C LYS A 132 0.30 5.37 16.13
N TRP A 133 -0.37 5.26 14.99
CA TRP A 133 -1.39 4.23 14.72
C TRP A 133 -0.73 2.98 14.12
N ASN A 134 -1.45 1.85 14.16
CA ASN A 134 -1.10 0.73 13.28
C ASN A 134 -1.40 1.15 11.85
N ARG A 135 -0.40 1.05 10.96
CA ARG A 135 -0.50 1.52 9.58
C ARG A 135 -0.45 0.34 8.62
N VAL A 136 -1.46 0.23 7.77
CA VAL A 136 -1.60 -0.88 6.83
C VAL A 136 -1.83 -0.36 5.42
N ILE A 137 -1.09 -0.92 4.45
CA ILE A 137 -1.42 -0.79 3.03
C ILE A 137 -1.82 -2.16 2.50
N VAL A 138 -3.10 -2.35 2.18
CA VAL A 138 -3.58 -3.54 1.47
C VAL A 138 -3.13 -3.44 0.02
N ARG A 139 -2.34 -4.41 -0.44
CA ARG A 139 -1.73 -4.38 -1.77
C ARG A 139 -2.76 -4.67 -2.85
N TYR A 140 -2.73 -3.86 -3.90
CA TYR A 140 -3.60 -4.03 -5.06
C TYR A 140 -3.08 -5.15 -5.96
N CYS A 141 -3.90 -6.16 -6.22
CA CYS A 141 -3.52 -7.23 -7.15
C CYS A 141 -4.69 -7.89 -7.91
N ASP A 142 -5.89 -7.31 -7.88
CA ASP A 142 -7.10 -7.88 -8.49
C ASP A 142 -7.49 -7.22 -9.81
N GLY A 143 -6.98 -6.03 -10.09
CA GLY A 143 -7.27 -5.28 -11.33
C GLY A 143 -8.66 -4.64 -11.39
N CYS A 144 -9.48 -4.75 -10.34
CA CYS A 144 -10.88 -4.35 -10.33
C CYS A 144 -11.33 -3.65 -9.02
N SER A 145 -10.54 -2.74 -8.45
CA SER A 145 -10.95 -1.99 -7.23
C SER A 145 -11.38 -2.87 -6.06
N PHE A 146 -10.74 -4.03 -5.86
CA PHE A 146 -11.17 -5.02 -4.88
C PHE A 146 -12.65 -5.45 -5.02
N ALA A 147 -13.29 -5.29 -6.18
CA ALA A 147 -14.74 -5.47 -6.32
C ALA A 147 -15.14 -6.88 -6.78
N GLY A 148 -14.30 -7.52 -7.62
CA GLY A 148 -14.63 -8.80 -8.24
C GLY A 148 -14.73 -9.96 -7.25
N ASP A 149 -15.67 -10.88 -7.49
CA ASP A 149 -15.84 -12.11 -6.72
C ASP A 149 -16.13 -13.33 -7.62
N ALA A 150 -15.38 -13.47 -8.71
CA ALA A 150 -15.60 -14.54 -9.67
C ALA A 150 -15.28 -15.93 -9.08
N ASP A 151 -16.26 -16.84 -9.13
CA ASP A 151 -16.10 -18.21 -8.63
C ASP A 151 -15.05 -19.00 -9.39
N LYS A 152 -15.04 -18.89 -10.72
CA LYS A 152 -14.12 -19.60 -11.60
C LYS A 152 -13.13 -18.61 -12.23
N PRO A 153 -11.90 -19.06 -12.54
CA PRO A 153 -11.00 -18.27 -13.37
C PRO A 153 -11.65 -17.98 -14.72
N ASP A 154 -11.26 -16.86 -15.33
CA ASP A 154 -11.70 -16.52 -16.66
C ASP A 154 -11.32 -17.63 -17.67
N PRO A 155 -12.26 -18.14 -18.47
CA PRO A 155 -12.01 -19.30 -19.30
C PRO A 155 -10.98 -19.05 -20.42
N VAL A 156 -10.76 -17.79 -20.81
CA VAL A 156 -9.87 -17.40 -21.91
C VAL A 156 -8.48 -17.03 -21.40
N THR A 157 -8.40 -16.16 -20.41
CA THR A 157 -7.14 -15.65 -19.85
C THR A 157 -6.59 -16.49 -18.71
N LYS A 158 -7.43 -17.32 -18.09
CA LYS A 158 -7.13 -18.12 -16.89
C LYS A 158 -6.81 -17.28 -15.64
N LEU A 159 -7.12 -15.97 -15.67
CA LEU A 159 -6.91 -15.06 -14.55
C LEU A 159 -8.04 -15.13 -13.53
N TYR A 160 -7.75 -14.66 -12.32
CA TYR A 160 -8.69 -14.62 -11.19
C TYR A 160 -9.13 -13.19 -10.87
N TYR A 161 -10.43 -12.92 -10.92
CA TYR A 161 -11.01 -11.61 -10.57
C TYR A 161 -11.70 -11.69 -9.20
N ARG A 162 -10.91 -11.67 -8.13
CA ARG A 162 -11.35 -12.02 -6.76
C ARG A 162 -11.02 -10.96 -5.71
N GLY A 163 -11.03 -9.70 -6.12
CA GLY A 163 -10.77 -8.54 -5.26
C GLY A 163 -11.57 -8.52 -3.96
N ALA A 164 -12.86 -8.86 -3.99
CA ALA A 164 -13.70 -8.85 -2.79
C ALA A 164 -13.32 -9.95 -1.80
N ARG A 165 -12.84 -11.11 -2.29
CA ARG A 165 -12.27 -12.16 -1.43
C ARG A 165 -10.95 -11.71 -0.82
N ILE A 166 -10.10 -11.04 -1.60
CA ILE A 166 -8.83 -10.46 -1.10
C ILE A 166 -9.10 -9.50 0.04
N PHE A 167 -10.00 -8.54 -0.15
CA PHE A 167 -10.37 -7.57 0.89
C PHE A 167 -10.84 -8.28 2.17
N ARG A 168 -11.81 -9.19 2.06
CA ARG A 168 -12.35 -9.93 3.20
C ARG A 168 -11.32 -10.79 3.93
N ALA A 169 -10.40 -11.42 3.21
CA ALA A 169 -9.36 -12.26 3.80
C ALA A 169 -8.33 -11.41 4.55
N VAL A 170 -7.85 -10.32 3.95
CA VAL A 170 -6.91 -9.41 4.59
C VAL A 170 -7.52 -8.76 5.82
N VAL A 171 -8.76 -8.25 5.74
CA VAL A 171 -9.43 -7.65 6.89
C VAL A 171 -9.56 -8.64 8.05
N ARG A 172 -9.96 -9.90 7.79
CA ARG A 172 -10.04 -10.92 8.85
C ARG A 172 -8.69 -11.25 9.47
N ASP A 173 -7.62 -11.30 8.68
CA ASP A 173 -6.28 -11.50 9.22
C ASP A 173 -5.86 -10.31 10.12
N LEU A 174 -6.22 -9.08 9.74
CA LEU A 174 -5.99 -7.89 10.58
C LEU A 174 -6.84 -7.89 11.85
N MET A 175 -8.10 -8.32 11.77
CA MET A 175 -8.97 -8.51 12.95
C MET A 175 -8.31 -9.44 13.96
N ALA A 176 -7.84 -10.61 13.50
CA ALA A 176 -7.13 -11.59 14.32
C ALA A 176 -5.78 -11.09 14.88
N ARG A 177 -5.23 -10.01 14.32
CA ARG A 177 -4.04 -9.31 14.84
C ARG A 177 -4.35 -8.23 15.88
N GLY A 178 -5.60 -8.13 16.31
CA GLY A 178 -6.05 -7.18 17.32
C GLY A 178 -6.76 -5.95 16.77
N MET A 179 -7.09 -5.91 15.47
CA MET A 179 -7.96 -4.85 14.94
C MET A 179 -9.41 -5.02 15.39
N GLU A 180 -9.86 -6.23 15.74
CA GLU A 180 -11.20 -6.47 16.29
C GLU A 180 -11.45 -5.67 17.58
N ASP A 181 -10.38 -5.50 18.35
CA ASP A 181 -10.28 -4.76 19.58
C ASP A 181 -9.82 -3.32 19.32
N SER A 182 -10.23 -2.69 18.24
CA SER A 182 -9.85 -1.30 17.97
C SER A 182 -10.79 -0.29 18.64
N SER A 183 -10.25 0.87 18.99
CA SER A 183 -11.03 2.03 19.41
C SER A 183 -11.36 2.91 18.21
N ASN A 184 -10.43 3.04 17.26
CA ASN A 184 -10.64 3.79 16.02
C ASN A 184 -10.07 3.01 14.83
N VAL A 185 -10.83 2.97 13.74
CA VAL A 185 -10.34 2.43 12.46
C VAL A 185 -10.71 3.37 11.34
N LEU A 186 -9.71 3.80 10.58
CA LEU A 186 -9.88 4.56 9.36
C LEU A 186 -9.69 3.63 8.16
N LEU A 187 -10.74 3.41 7.37
CA LEU A 187 -10.63 2.81 6.04
C LEU A 187 -10.44 3.93 5.01
N ALA A 188 -9.29 3.94 4.35
CA ALA A 188 -8.92 4.94 3.36
C ALA A 188 -8.43 4.26 2.06
N GLY A 189 -8.30 5.03 0.99
CA GLY A 189 -7.79 4.53 -0.28
C GLY A 189 -7.61 5.65 -1.29
N GLY A 190 -6.76 5.41 -2.30
CA GLY A 190 -6.49 6.37 -3.38
C GLY A 190 -6.81 5.79 -4.74
N SER A 191 -7.31 6.62 -5.66
CA SER A 191 -7.66 6.19 -7.03
C SER A 191 -8.63 4.99 -7.02
N SER A 192 -8.29 3.88 -7.68
CA SER A 192 -9.09 2.65 -7.67
C SER A 192 -9.28 2.06 -6.27
N GLY A 193 -8.38 2.34 -5.32
CA GLY A 193 -8.53 1.98 -3.92
C GLY A 193 -9.53 2.87 -3.17
N GLY A 194 -9.70 4.13 -3.58
CA GLY A 194 -10.76 5.00 -3.04
C GLY A 194 -12.15 4.51 -3.45
N LEU A 195 -12.31 4.07 -4.71
CA LEU A 195 -13.52 3.37 -5.14
C LEU A 195 -13.74 2.08 -4.34
N ALA A 196 -12.68 1.33 -4.05
CA ALA A 196 -12.77 0.15 -3.21
C ALA A 196 -13.29 0.46 -1.80
N VAL A 197 -12.90 1.60 -1.20
CA VAL A 197 -13.46 2.04 0.08
C VAL A 197 -14.96 2.23 -0.04
N MET A 198 -15.45 2.95 -1.05
CA MET A 198 -16.89 3.16 -1.24
C MET A 198 -17.67 1.84 -1.41
N ILE A 199 -17.08 0.86 -2.11
CA ILE A 199 -17.68 -0.47 -2.31
C ILE A 199 -17.77 -1.26 -1.01
N HIS A 200 -16.74 -1.19 -0.17
CA HIS A 200 -16.60 -2.08 1.00
C HIS A 200 -16.98 -1.45 2.33
N CYS A 201 -17.15 -0.12 2.43
CA CYS A 201 -17.28 0.59 3.70
C CYS A 201 -18.39 0.03 4.61
N ASP A 202 -19.60 -0.18 4.09
CA ASP A 202 -20.73 -0.71 4.87
C ASP A 202 -20.51 -2.17 5.32
N GLY A 203 -19.86 -2.97 4.48
CA GLY A 203 -19.47 -4.34 4.82
C GLY A 203 -18.42 -4.35 5.91
N PHE A 204 -17.38 -3.52 5.77
CA PHE A 204 -16.29 -3.37 6.72
C PHE A 204 -16.78 -2.91 8.09
N ARG A 205 -17.63 -1.89 8.12
CA ARG A 205 -18.24 -1.39 9.36
C ARG A 205 -19.02 -2.48 10.11
N ARG A 206 -19.75 -3.34 9.39
CA ARG A 206 -20.52 -4.44 10.00
C ARG A 206 -19.65 -5.56 10.58
N MET A 207 -18.34 -5.54 10.34
CA MET A 207 -17.41 -6.52 10.93
C MET A 207 -17.01 -6.15 12.37
N PHE A 208 -17.30 -4.93 12.83
CA PHE A 208 -17.05 -4.49 14.21
C PHE A 208 -18.33 -4.56 15.05
N SER A 209 -18.18 -4.70 16.37
CA SER A 209 -19.32 -4.69 17.30
C SER A 209 -20.07 -3.35 17.24
N ILE A 210 -21.38 -3.39 17.49
CA ILE A 210 -22.31 -2.26 17.33
C ILE A 210 -21.97 -1.06 18.24
N GLU A 211 -21.18 -1.27 19.31
CA GLU A 211 -20.82 -0.23 20.27
C GLU A 211 -19.81 0.81 19.74
N ASN A 212 -19.14 0.56 18.61
CA ASN A 212 -18.06 1.42 18.07
C ASN A 212 -18.47 2.29 16.85
N ILE A 213 -19.75 2.59 16.68
CA ILE A 213 -20.26 3.27 15.47
C ILE A 213 -20.25 4.79 15.64
N ILE A 214 -19.28 5.49 15.03
CA ILE A 214 -19.39 6.92 14.73
C ILE A 214 -19.92 7.06 13.30
N ARG A 215 -21.16 7.55 13.12
CA ARG A 215 -21.66 8.01 11.82
C ARG A 215 -21.04 9.37 11.52
N THR A 216 -20.24 9.47 10.48
CA THR A 216 -20.06 10.73 9.75
C THR A 216 -20.82 10.59 8.43
N GLU A 217 -22.08 10.99 8.45
CA GLU A 217 -22.80 11.34 7.22
C GLU A 217 -22.19 12.66 6.74
N LEU A 218 -21.58 12.64 5.55
CA LEU A 218 -21.32 13.84 4.79
C LEU A 218 -22.64 14.19 4.10
N GLU A 219 -23.36 15.17 4.64
CA GLU A 219 -24.38 15.92 3.90
C GLU A 219 -23.72 16.84 2.86
#